data_AF-A0A2V9RUB8-F1
#
_entry.id   AF-A0A2V9RUB8-F1
#
_cell.length_a   1.000
_cell.length_b   1.000
_cell.length_c   1.000
_cell.angle_alpha   90.00
_cell.angle_beta   90.00
_cell.angle_gamma   90.00
#
_symmetry.space_group_name_H-M   'P 1'
#
loop_
_entity.id
_entity.type
_entity.pdbx_description
1 polymer ?
#
loop_
_entity_poly.entity_id
_entity_poly.type
_entity_poly.pdbx_seq_one_letter_code
_entity_poly.pdbx_strand_id
1 'polypeptide(L)' 'MYPVLQQLEDEGLLTSEQSDGKRTYRLTEAGKQELKNEAETMLRIWKRAEQRPGVPGSVRRQRRWRGRG' A
#
# COMPACT_ATOMS: atom_id res chain seq x y z
N MET A 1 15.51 5.55 5.77
CA MET A 1 14.44 5.36 6.76
C MET A 1 13.15 5.90 6.14
N TYR A 2 12.03 5.21 6.27
CA TYR A 2 10.72 5.73 5.85
C TYR A 2 9.94 6.10 7.12
N PRO A 3 10.19 7.30 7.70
CA PRO A 3 9.72 7.64 9.04
C PRO A 3 8.20 7.51 9.16
N VAL A 4 7.47 7.84 8.09
CA VAL A 4 6.01 7.70 8.05
C VAL A 4 5.58 6.23 8.10
N LEU A 5 6.21 5.32 7.35
CA LEU A 5 5.83 3.91 7.35
C LEU A 5 6.12 3.25 8.69
N GLN A 6 7.24 3.60 9.31
CA GLN A 6 7.61 3.07 10.61
C GLN A 6 6.66 3.57 11.70
N GLN A 7 6.30 4.85 11.70
CA GLN A 7 5.29 5.39 12.61
C GLN A 7 3.94 4.67 12.46
N LEU A 8 3.48 4.42 11.24
CA LEU A 8 2.23 3.69 10.99
C LEU A 8 2.29 2.22 11.43
N GLU A 9 3.48 1.60 11.42
CA GLU A 9 3.69 0.27 12.02
C GLU A 9 3.63 0.34 13.55
N ASP A 10 4.25 1.35 14.16
CA ASP A 10 4.24 1.57 15.61
C ASP A 10 2.82 1.86 16.14
N GLU A 11 2.00 2.57 15.36
CA GLU A 11 0.57 2.80 15.62
C GLU A 11 -0.32 1.57 15.34
N GLY A 12 0.25 0.49 14.78
CA GLY A 12 -0.47 -0.75 14.46
C GLY A 12 -1.40 -0.65 13.25
N LEU A 13 -1.26 0.38 12.41
CA LEU A 13 -2.07 0.60 11.22
C LEU A 13 -1.53 -0.18 10.01
N LEU A 14 -0.24 -0.49 10.00
CA LEU A 14 0.43 -1.30 9.00
C LEU A 14 1.12 -2.53 9.61
N THR A 15 1.31 -3.55 8.78
CA THR A 15 2.23 -4.66 9.00
C THR A 15 3.15 -4.79 7.79
N SER A 16 4.43 -5.06 8.02
CA SER A 16 5.37 -5.39 6.96
C SER A 16 5.76 -6.87 6.93
N GLU A 17 5.98 -7.37 5.72
CA GLU A 17 6.58 -8.66 5.46
C GLU A 17 7.77 -8.47 4.53
N GLN A 18 8.89 -9.09 4.87
CA GLN A 18 10.08 -9.10 4.02
C GLN A 18 10.10 -10.38 3.21
N SER A 19 10.07 -10.24 1.89
CA SER A 19 10.11 -11.36 0.94
C SER A 19 11.00 -10.98 -0.23
N ASP A 20 11.91 -11.88 -0.62
CA ASP A 20 12.76 -11.71 -1.81
C ASP A 20 13.53 -10.37 -1.84
N GLY A 21 14.06 -9.96 -0.68
CA GLY A 21 14.78 -8.69 -0.53
C GLY A 21 13.91 -7.43 -0.59
N LYS A 22 12.58 -7.56 -0.73
CA LYS A 22 11.62 -6.45 -0.76
C LYS A 22 10.75 -6.46 0.49
N ARG A 23 10.50 -5.27 1.04
CA ARG A 23 9.56 -5.08 2.14
C ARG A 23 8.19 -4.70 1.56
N THR A 24 7.19 -5.53 1.83
CA THR A 24 5.81 -5.31 1.43
C THR A 24 5.00 -4.91 2.66
N TYR A 25 4.18 -3.87 2.53
CA TYR A 25 3.33 -3.37 3.61
C TYR A 25 1.87 -3.71 3.33
N ARG A 26 1.12 -4.06 4.38
CA ARG A 26 -0.31 -4.33 4.33
C ARG A 26 -1.02 -3.60 5.47
N LEU A 27 -2.23 -3.10 5.19
CA LEU A 27 -3.09 -2.51 6.21
C LEU A 27 -3.61 -3.59 7.17
N THR A 28 -3.57 -3.27 8.46
CA THR A 28 -4.29 -4.03 9.48
C THR A 28 -5.78 -3.71 9.44
N GLU A 29 -6.60 -4.41 10.22
CA GLU A 29 -8.01 -4.07 10.35
C GLU A 29 -8.21 -2.66 10.95
N ALA A 30 -7.35 -2.26 11.91
CA ALA A 30 -7.33 -0.91 12.46
C ALA A 30 -6.99 0.13 11.37
N GLY A 31 -5.95 -0.12 10.57
CA GLY A 31 -5.59 0.74 9.44
C GLY A 31 -6.71 0.87 8.40
N LYS A 32 -7.45 -0.21 8.13
CA LYS A 32 -8.62 -0.17 7.23
C LYS A 32 -9.76 0.65 7.82
N GLN A 33 -9.99 0.58 9.13
CA GLN A 33 -11.05 1.34 9.79
C GLN A 33 -10.71 2.84 9.83
N GLU A 34 -9.45 3.18 10.10
CA GLU A 34 -8.97 4.56 10.05
C GLU A 34 -9.16 5.16 8.65
N LEU A 35 -8.79 4.39 7.62
CA LEU A 35 -9.01 4.78 6.22
C LEU A 35 -10.49 4.96 5.89
N LYS A 36 -11.41 4.20 6.51
CA LYS A 36 -12.86 4.37 6.31
C LYS A 36 -13.37 5.67 6.92
N ASN A 37 -12.86 6.05 8.09
CA ASN A 37 -13.22 7.32 8.74
C ASN A 37 -12.80 8.53 7.88
N GLU A 38 -11.73 8.39 7.10
CA GLU A 38 -11.23 9.42 6.17
C GLU A 38 -11.53 9.15 4.69
N ALA A 39 -12.32 8.11 4.37
CA ALA A 39 -12.45 7.57 3.01
C ALA A 39 -12.95 8.62 2.01
N GLU A 40 -13.86 9.49 2.42
CA GLU A 40 -14.43 10.53 1.55
C GLU A 40 -13.39 11.60 1.17
N THR A 41 -12.43 11.88 2.07
CA THR A 41 -11.32 12.80 1.82
C THR A 41 -10.24 12.14 0.98
N MET A 42 -9.88 10.88 1.28
CA MET A 42 -8.90 10.11 0.52
C MET A 42 -9.36 9.84 -0.92
N LEU A 43 -10.64 9.51 -1.12
CA LEU A 43 -11.24 9.33 -2.46
C LEU A 43 -11.17 10.60 -3.30
N ARG A 44 -11.37 11.79 -2.71
CA ARG A 44 -11.22 13.07 -3.43
C ARG A 44 -9.79 13.32 -3.88
N ILE A 45 -8.81 13.00 -3.04
CA ILE A 45 -7.38 13.14 -3.37
C ILE A 45 -6.97 12.14 -4.46
N TRP A 46 -7.38 10.88 -4.34
CA TRP A 46 -7.11 9.85 -5.34
C TRP A 46 -7.79 10.12 -6.68
N LYS A 47 -9.06 10.53 -6.69
CA LYS A 47 -9.79 10.92 -7.91
C LYS A 47 -9.11 12.08 -8.65
N ARG A 48 -8.42 12.98 -7.93
CA ARG A 48 -7.60 14.04 -8.51
C ARG A 48 -6.25 13.52 -9.03
N ALA A 49 -5.65 12.53 -8.37
CA ALA A 49 -4.40 11.89 -8.81
C ALA A 49 -4.60 11.01 -10.06
N GLU A 50 -5.73 10.29 -10.16
CA GLU A 50 -6.11 9.47 -11.33
C GLU A 50 -6.34 10.29 -12.61
N GLN A 51 -6.67 11.57 -12.48
CA GLN A 51 -6.79 12.50 -13.61
C GLN A 51 -5.43 12.92 -14.19
N ARG A 52 -4.31 12.45 -13.62
CA ARG A 52 -2.98 12.58 -14.20
C ARG A 52 -2.61 11.26 -14.89
N PRO A 53 -2.38 11.22 -16.21
CA PRO A 53 -1.93 10.00 -16.86
C PRO A 53 -0.55 9.61 -16.28
N GLY A 54 -0.49 8.48 -15.56
CA GLY A 54 0.78 7.91 -15.08
C GLY A 54 0.87 7.51 -13.61
N VAL A 55 -0.19 7.55 -12.80
CA VAL A 55 -0.15 7.00 -11.42
C VAL A 55 -0.65 5.55 -11.42
N PRO A 56 0.22 4.52 -11.22
CA PRO A 56 -0.21 3.12 -11.30
C PRO A 56 -0.82 2.65 -9.98
N GLY A 57 -2.15 2.73 -9.88
CA GLY A 57 -2.93 1.87 -9.00
C GLY A 57 -3.00 0.46 -9.60
N SER A 58 -1.90 -0.29 -9.56
CA SER A 58 -1.90 -1.70 -9.98
C SER A 58 -1.22 -2.56 -8.93
N VAL A 59 -2.03 -3.19 -8.07
CA VAL A 59 -1.65 -4.41 -7.36
C VAL A 59 -1.38 -5.47 -8.42
N ARG A 60 -0.13 -5.55 -8.88
CA ARG A 60 0.32 -6.58 -9.81
C ARG A 60 0.42 -7.88 -9.03
N ARG A 61 -0.61 -8.74 -9.12
CA ARG A 61 -0.50 -10.16 -8.73
C ARG A 61 0.66 -10.78 -9.52
N GLN A 62 1.80 -10.98 -8.88
CA GLN A 62 2.88 -11.77 -9.46
C GLN A 62 2.47 -13.25 -9.43
N ARG A 63 2.13 -13.81 -10.60
CA ARG A 63 2.24 -15.24 -10.84
C ARG A 63 3.58 -15.51 -11.54
N ARG A 64 4.45 -16.21 -10.80
CA ARG A 64 5.33 -17.31 -11.20
C ARG A 64 6.38 -17.03 -12.30
N TRP A 65 7.62 -16.84 -11.86
CA TRP A 65 8.84 -17.11 -12.63
C TRP A 65 9.24 -18.59 -12.50
N ARG A 66 9.34 -19.30 -13.62
CA ARG A 66 10.22 -20.44 -13.96
C ARG A 66 10.20 -20.48 -15.50
N GLY A 67 11.26 -20.63 -16.27
CA GLY A 67 12.67 -20.95 -16.07
C GLY A 67 13.19 -21.19 -17.51
N ARG A 68 14.38 -20.69 -17.80
CA ARG A 68 15.06 -20.81 -19.10
C ARG A 68 15.28 -22.26 -19.50
N GLY A 69 15.22 -22.50 -20.81
CA GLY A 69 15.75 -23.65 -21.54
C GLY A 69 15.80 -23.27 -23.01
#